data_AF-A0A350JIT4-F1
#
_entry.id   AF-A0A350JIT4-F1
#
_cell.length_a   1.000
_cell.length_b   1.000
_cell.length_c   1.000
_cell.angle_alpha   90.00
_cell.angle_beta   90.00
_cell.angle_gamma   90.00
#
_symmetry.space_group_name_H-M   'P 1'
#
loop_
_entity.id
_entity.type
_entity.pdbx_description
1 polymer ?
#
loop_
_entity_poly.entity_id
_entity_poly.type
_entity_poly.pdbx_seq_one_letter_code
_entity_poly.pdbx_strand_id
1 'polypeptide(L)' 'QEYLRRDEDDDLVFKSMPCPFLEEDNACSIYAFRPRACRAFPHTDAPGQASILNLTRKNAKICPAVSRILQILSEHS' A
#
# COMPACT_ATOMS: atom_id res chain seq x y z
N GLN A 1 -20.25 0.57 -10.03
CA GLN A 1 -20.29 1.94 -9.46
C GLN A 1 -20.71 1.98 -7.98
N GLU A 2 -21.18 0.87 -7.40
CA GLU A 2 -21.64 0.82 -6.00
C GLU A 2 -20.53 1.13 -4.98
N TYR A 3 -19.33 0.56 -5.15
CA TYR A 3 -18.24 0.64 -4.16
C TYR A 3 -17.16 1.70 -4.42
N LEU A 4 -17.10 2.27 -5.63
CA LEU A 4 -16.01 3.15 -6.08
C LEU A 4 -16.48 4.59 -6.32
N ARG A 5 -15.59 5.55 -6.06
CA ARG A 5 -15.71 6.98 -6.42
C ARG A 5 -14.41 7.48 -7.04
N ARG A 6 -14.47 8.61 -7.75
CA ARG A 6 -13.27 9.36 -8.16
C ARG A 6 -12.81 10.26 -7.03
N ASP A 7 -11.51 10.37 -6.82
CA ASP A 7 -10.90 11.33 -5.89
C ASP A 7 -10.40 12.60 -6.61
N GLU A 8 -9.60 13.40 -5.91
CA GLU A 8 -9.07 14.69 -6.38
C GLU A 8 -8.06 14.53 -7.53
N ASP A 9 -7.47 13.34 -7.67
CA ASP A 9 -6.47 12.99 -8.69
C ASP A 9 -7.08 12.20 -9.87
N ASP A 10 -8.42 12.10 -9.94
CA ASP A 10 -9.20 11.29 -10.90
C ASP A 10 -8.96 9.77 -10.78
N ASP A 11 -8.42 9.32 -9.64
CA ASP A 11 -8.22 7.90 -9.35
C ASP A 11 -9.51 7.25 -8.84
N LEU A 12 -9.71 5.97 -9.19
CA LEU A 12 -10.83 5.17 -8.67
C LEU A 12 -10.50 4.62 -7.28
N VAL A 13 -11.11 5.19 -6.25
CA VAL A 13 -10.94 4.80 -4.85
C VAL A 13 -12.22 4.25 -4.24
N PHE A 14 -12.11 3.52 -3.12
CA PHE A 14 -13.28 3.06 -2.38
C PHE A 14 -14.04 4.23 -1.75
N LYS A 15 -15.36 4.11 -1.68
CA LYS A 15 -16.22 5.11 -1.00
C LYS A 15 -16.04 5.12 0.52
N SER A 16 -15.65 4.00 1.12
CA SER A 16 -15.46 3.84 2.56
C SER A 16 -14.13 3.12 2.86
N MET A 17 -13.62 3.34 4.07
CA MET A 17 -12.45 2.66 4.63
C MET A 17 -12.82 2.08 6.01
N PRO A 18 -12.34 0.87 6.38
CA PRO A 18 -11.50 -0.04 5.58
C PRO A 18 -12.22 -0.56 4.32
N CYS A 19 -11.47 -1.24 3.44
CA CYS A 19 -12.00 -1.83 2.21
C CYS A 19 -13.31 -2.59 2.49
N PRO A 20 -14.40 -2.38 1.73
CA PRO A 20 -15.70 -3.01 2.01
C PRO A 20 -15.70 -4.53 1.81
N PHE A 21 -14.64 -5.10 1.25
CA PHE A 21 -14.45 -6.53 1.04
C PHE A 21 -13.42 -7.15 2.01
N LEU A 22 -13.01 -6.41 3.04
CA LEU A 22 -12.14 -6.90 4.09
C LEU A 22 -13.01 -7.45 5.23
N GLU A 23 -12.85 -8.73 5.52
CA GLU A 23 -13.57 -9.43 6.57
C GLU A 23 -12.85 -9.29 7.93
N GLU A 24 -13.50 -9.73 9.01
CA GLU A 24 -13.00 -9.58 10.40
C GLU A 24 -11.65 -10.29 10.65
N ASP A 25 -11.36 -11.36 9.92
CA ASP A 25 -10.10 -12.12 10.00
C ASP A 25 -8.99 -11.57 9.07
N ASN A 26 -9.22 -10.40 8.46
CA ASN A 26 -8.39 -9.80 7.40
C ASN A 26 -8.39 -10.58 6.08
N ALA A 27 -9.30 -11.52 5.87
CA ALA A 27 -9.51 -12.14 4.56
C ALA A 27 -10.18 -11.14 3.60
N CYS A 28 -9.95 -11.35 2.30
CA CYS A 28 -10.64 -10.59 1.25
C CYS A 28 -11.72 -11.46 0.63
N SER A 29 -12.99 -11.06 0.75
CA SER A 29 -14.12 -11.81 0.19
C SER A 29 -14.11 -11.91 -1.34
N ILE A 30 -13.39 -11.02 -2.02
CA ILE A 30 -13.21 -11.02 -3.47
C ILE A 30 -11.77 -11.39 -3.89
N TYR A 31 -11.08 -12.24 -3.13
CA TYR A 31 -9.63 -12.51 -3.30
C TYR A 31 -9.20 -12.70 -4.76
N ALA A 32 -9.91 -13.49 -5.57
CA ALA A 32 -9.58 -13.72 -6.99
C ALA A 32 -9.64 -12.44 -7.84
N PHE A 33 -10.53 -11.52 -7.51
CA PHE A 33 -10.81 -10.28 -8.24
C PHE A 33 -10.23 -9.02 -7.57
N ARG A 34 -9.43 -9.20 -6.52
CA ARG A 34 -8.83 -8.10 -5.76
C ARG A 34 -8.07 -7.11 -6.66
N PRO A 35 -8.10 -5.80 -6.37
CA PRO A 35 -7.49 -4.78 -7.22
C PRO A 35 -5.98 -4.93 -7.29
N ARG A 36 -5.34 -4.32 -8.31
CA ARG A 36 -3.88 -4.41 -8.54
C ARG A 36 -3.07 -4.02 -7.30
N ALA A 37 -3.51 -2.99 -6.58
CA ALA A 37 -2.91 -2.59 -5.31
C ALA A 37 -2.83 -3.79 -4.35
N CYS A 38 -3.95 -4.43 -4.02
CA CYS A 38 -3.97 -5.60 -3.13
C CYS A 38 -3.25 -6.84 -3.71
N ARG A 39 -3.19 -7.01 -5.04
CA ARG A 39 -2.43 -8.12 -5.67
C ARG A 39 -0.92 -7.97 -5.50
N ALA A 40 -0.41 -6.75 -5.42
CA ALA A 40 1.01 -6.45 -5.30
C ALA A 40 1.52 -6.47 -3.84
N PHE A 41 0.74 -6.99 -2.90
CA PHE A 41 1.19 -7.18 -1.51
C PHE A 41 2.08 -8.44 -1.42
N PRO A 42 3.21 -8.41 -0.69
CA PRO A 42 3.75 -7.29 0.09
C PRO A 42 4.42 -6.21 -0.78
N HIS A 43 4.08 -4.93 -0.55
CA HIS A 43 4.54 -3.81 -1.39
C HIS A 43 6.04 -3.53 -1.29
N THR A 44 6.74 -4.13 -0.33
CA THR A 44 8.18 -3.97 -0.14
C THR A 44 9.02 -4.74 -1.15
N ASP A 45 8.46 -5.77 -1.80
CA ASP A 45 9.12 -6.57 -2.86
C ASP A 45 8.70 -6.13 -4.28
N ALA A 46 8.15 -4.93 -4.40
CA ALA A 46 7.72 -4.40 -5.69
C ALA A 46 8.92 -3.96 -6.55
N PRO A 47 8.91 -4.20 -7.88
CA PRO A 47 9.91 -3.63 -8.77
C PRO A 47 9.83 -2.09 -8.77
N GLY A 48 10.96 -1.43 -8.97
CA GLY A 48 11.01 0.02 -9.10
C GLY A 48 10.98 0.79 -7.78
N GLN A 49 11.29 0.16 -6.64
CA GLN A 49 11.36 0.86 -5.34
C GLN A 49 12.29 2.08 -5.33
N ALA A 50 13.35 2.04 -6.14
CA ALA A 50 14.25 3.18 -6.34
C ALA A 50 13.50 4.47 -6.77
N SER A 51 12.43 4.33 -7.56
CA SER A 51 11.64 5.47 -8.06
C SER A 51 10.89 6.22 -6.97
N ILE A 52 10.60 5.57 -5.83
CA ILE A 52 9.86 6.17 -4.72
C ILE A 52 10.72 6.51 -3.51
N LEU A 53 12.07 6.41 -3.60
CA LEU A 53 12.96 6.67 -2.47
C LEU A 53 12.76 8.05 -1.81
N ASN A 54 12.39 9.06 -2.60
CA ASN A 54 12.04 10.37 -2.06
C ASN A 54 10.83 10.33 -1.12
N LEU A 55 9.79 9.57 -1.49
CA LEU A 55 8.61 9.35 -0.65
C LEU A 55 8.97 8.47 0.54
N THR A 56 9.72 7.37 0.32
CA THR A 56 10.20 6.48 1.39
C THR A 56 10.97 7.26 2.46
N ARG A 57 11.86 8.17 2.07
CA ARG A 57 12.62 9.04 2.99
C ARG A 57 11.72 10.01 3.76
N LYS A 58 10.68 10.56 3.12
CA LYS A 58 9.70 11.40 3.83
C LYS A 58 8.92 10.57 4.86
N ASN A 59 8.46 9.40 4.45
CA ASN A 59 7.67 8.50 5.29
C ASN A 59 8.46 7.95 6.48
N ALA A 60 9.77 7.70 6.32
CA ALA A 60 10.65 7.26 7.40
C ALA A 60 10.69 8.22 8.60
N LYS A 61 10.42 9.51 8.39
CA LYS A 61 10.37 10.51 9.48
C LYS A 61 9.14 10.37 10.37
N ILE A 62 8.10 9.69 9.88
CA ILE A 62 6.78 9.62 10.52
C ILE A 62 6.44 8.18 10.92
N CYS A 63 6.79 7.20 10.08
CA CYS A 63 6.46 5.80 10.25
C CYS A 63 7.66 5.00 10.81
N PRO A 64 7.58 4.44 12.03
CA PRO A 64 8.65 3.64 12.62
C PRO A 64 9.04 2.42 11.79
N ALA A 65 8.07 1.77 11.14
CA ALA A 65 8.32 0.60 10.30
C ALA A 65 9.21 0.95 9.09
N VAL A 66 8.94 2.07 8.42
CA VAL A 66 9.75 2.53 7.28
C VAL A 66 11.15 2.91 7.74
N SER A 67 11.28 3.58 8.88
CA SER A 67 12.59 3.91 9.48
C SER A 67 13.42 2.65 9.77
N ARG A 68 12.79 1.63 10.37
CA ARG A 68 13.46 0.35 10.67
C ARG A 68 13.94 -0.36 9.40
N ILE A 69 13.14 -0.36 8.34
CA ILE A 69 13.55 -0.94 7.05
C ILE A 69 14.81 -0.25 6.52
N LEU A 70 14.86 1.08 6.51
CA LEU A 70 16.03 1.82 6.04
C LEU A 70 17.29 1.57 6.89
N GLN A 71 17.15 1.47 8.21
CA GLN A 71 18.26 1.14 9.11
C GLN A 71 18.88 -0.22 8.77
N ILE A 72 18.05 -1.26 8.65
CA ILE A 72 18.49 -2.61 8.28
C ILE A 72 19.24 -2.60 6.94
N LEU A 73 18.71 -1.87 5.95
CA LEU A 73 19.36 -1.76 4.64
C LEU A 73 20.71 -1.04 4.71
N SER A 74 20.84 0.01 5.53
CA SER A 74 22.10 0.74 5.70
C SER A 74 23.19 -0.02 6.46
N GLU A 75 22.81 -1.02 7.26
CA GLU A 75 23.76 -1.88 7.99
C GLU A 75 24.42 -2.94 7.08
N HIS A 76 23.84 -3.20 5.90
CA HIS A 76 24.30 -4.21 4.95
C HIS A 76 24.98 -3.62 3.70
N SER A 77 25.23 -2.31 3.68
CA SER A 77 25.85 -1.57 2.57
C SER A 77 27.28 -1.16 2.83
#